data_AF-A0A0G4LVH8-F1
#
_entry.id   AF-A0A0G4LVH8-F1
#
_cell.length_a   1.000
_cell.length_b   1.000
_cell.length_c   1.000
_cell.angle_alpha   90.00
_cell.angle_beta   90.00
_cell.angle_gamma   90.00
#
_symmetry.space_group_name_H-M   'P 1'
#
loop_
_entity.id
_entity.type
_entity.pdbx_description
1 polymer ?
#
loop_
_entity_poly.entity_id
_entity_poly.type
_entity_poly.pdbx_seq_one_letter_code
_entity_poly.pdbx_strand_id
1 'polypeptide(L)'
;MSLNLPIRTSSSSQRNQASRNYFTNYTPPSSTEAINGPVREPARELLPPADRLIVGVDFGTTFSGTTFSCVAVYSNDKCDIIANDQGNRTTPSIVAFNDTERLIGDAAKNQMAMNPHHTVFDAKRLIGRKFQDSEVQADMKHFSFKVVEKATKPVIEVEFKGETKQFTPEEISAMVLVKMRETAEAYL
;
A
#
# COMPACT_ATOMS: atom_id res chain seq x y z
N MET A 1 6.03 -37.28 -25.60
CA MET A 1 5.35 -36.06 -26.07
C MET A 1 5.90 -34.90 -25.27
N SER A 2 6.72 -34.06 -25.90
CA SER A 2 7.39 -32.94 -25.26
C SER A 2 6.53 -31.68 -25.41
N LEU A 3 6.11 -31.08 -24.30
CA LEU A 3 5.44 -29.78 -24.26
C LEU A 3 6.48 -28.70 -23.95
N ASN A 4 6.91 -27.98 -24.98
CA ASN A 4 7.70 -26.75 -24.84
C ASN A 4 6.77 -25.62 -24.38
N LEU A 5 6.93 -25.17 -23.15
CA LEU A 5 6.40 -23.89 -22.68
C LEU A 5 7.45 -22.79 -22.93
N PRO A 6 7.09 -21.64 -23.52
CA PRO A 6 8.05 -20.56 -23.74
C PRO A 6 8.47 -19.92 -22.41
N ILE A 7 9.77 -19.91 -22.16
CA ILE A 7 10.40 -19.16 -21.06
C ILE A 7 10.26 -17.67 -21.38
N ARG A 8 9.47 -16.94 -20.59
CA ARG A 8 9.39 -15.48 -20.68
C ARG A 8 10.70 -14.89 -20.16
N THR A 9 11.56 -14.45 -21.08
CA THR A 9 12.81 -13.76 -20.74
C THR A 9 12.49 -12.46 -20.01
N SER A 10 13.09 -12.29 -18.83
CA SER A 10 12.98 -11.09 -18.00
C SER A 10 13.71 -9.91 -18.66
N SER A 11 13.05 -9.26 -19.61
CA SER A 11 13.38 -7.87 -19.89
C SER A 11 12.65 -7.01 -18.86
N SER A 12 13.40 -6.32 -18.00
CA SER A 12 12.88 -5.19 -17.23
C SER A 12 12.07 -4.32 -18.19
N SER A 13 10.78 -4.12 -17.89
CA SER A 13 9.88 -3.44 -18.82
C SER A 13 10.48 -2.08 -19.20
N GLN A 14 10.71 -1.85 -20.50
CA GLN A 14 11.20 -0.57 -21.02
C GLN A 14 10.34 0.61 -20.52
N ARG A 15 9.06 0.35 -20.22
CA ARG A 15 8.10 1.29 -19.63
C ARG A 15 8.47 1.77 -18.21
N ASN A 16 9.05 0.89 -17.38
CA ASN A 16 9.50 1.25 -16.03
C ASN A 16 10.81 2.05 -16.06
N GLN A 17 11.66 1.82 -17.06
CA GLN A 17 12.87 2.63 -17.28
C GLN A 17 12.54 4.03 -17.84
N ALA A 18 11.62 4.12 -18.80
CA ALA A 18 11.23 5.40 -19.41
C ALA A 18 10.61 6.37 -18.37
N SER A 19 9.78 5.84 -17.46
CA SER A 19 9.15 6.64 -16.41
C SER A 19 10.16 7.15 -15.36
N ARG A 20 11.21 6.36 -15.08
CA ARG A 20 12.30 6.77 -14.17
C ARG A 20 13.17 7.86 -14.79
N ASN A 21 13.50 7.74 -16.08
CA ASN A 21 14.39 8.69 -16.77
C ASN A 21 13.74 10.06 -17.00
N TYR A 22 12.41 10.12 -17.12
CA TYR A 22 11.68 11.38 -17.34
C TYR A 22 11.80 12.33 -16.13
N PHE A 23 11.76 11.81 -14.91
CA PHE A 23 11.83 12.64 -13.69
C PHE A 23 13.26 13.05 -13.32
N THR A 24 14.28 12.25 -13.67
CA THR A 24 15.67 12.54 -13.30
C THR A 24 16.35 13.54 -14.24
N ASN A 25 15.88 13.66 -15.48
CA ASN A 25 16.55 14.46 -16.52
C ASN A 25 15.77 15.72 -16.91
N TYR A 26 14.65 16.01 -16.25
CA TYR A 26 13.85 17.19 -16.57
C TYR A 26 14.55 18.46 -16.09
N THR A 27 15.12 19.19 -17.04
CA THR A 27 15.61 20.55 -16.84
C THR A 27 14.83 21.43 -17.83
N PRO A 28 13.99 22.37 -17.36
CA PRO A 28 13.14 23.14 -18.25
C PRO A 28 14.00 24.06 -19.15
N PRO A 29 13.80 24.05 -20.48
CA PRO A 29 14.61 24.83 -21.43
C PRO A 29 14.27 26.33 -21.46
N SER A 30 13.24 26.81 -20.77
CA SER A 30 12.87 28.23 -20.71
C SER A 30 12.04 28.60 -19.47
N SER A 31 12.20 29.85 -18.99
CA SER A 31 11.42 30.44 -17.90
C SER A 31 9.91 30.54 -18.20
N THR A 32 9.51 30.51 -19.48
CA THR A 32 8.09 30.53 -19.88
C THR A 32 7.39 29.18 -19.67
N GLU A 33 8.10 28.06 -19.77
CA GLU A 33 7.55 26.71 -19.51
C GLU A 33 7.46 26.38 -18.02
N ALA A 34 8.24 27.07 -17.18
CA ALA A 34 8.14 26.93 -15.72
C ALA A 34 6.82 27.48 -15.14
N ILE A 35 6.21 28.47 -15.81
CA ILE A 35 4.97 29.12 -15.35
C ILE A 35 3.73 28.33 -15.80
N ASN A 36 3.75 27.76 -17.01
CA ASN A 36 2.62 27.02 -17.57
C ASN A 36 2.59 25.52 -17.20
N GLY A 37 3.66 25.02 -16.57
CA GLY A 37 3.84 23.60 -16.31
C GLY A 37 4.08 22.79 -17.59
N PRO A 38 4.54 21.53 -17.48
CA PRO A 38 4.70 20.68 -18.65
C PRO A 38 3.34 20.51 -19.34
N VAL A 39 3.35 20.62 -20.68
CA VAL A 39 2.20 20.28 -21.53
C VAL A 39 1.66 18.94 -21.04
N ARG A 40 0.38 18.89 -20.63
CA ARG A 40 -0.27 17.63 -20.27
C ARG A 40 -0.12 16.71 -21.47
N GLU A 41 0.73 15.69 -21.34
CA GLU A 41 0.82 14.59 -22.29
C GLU A 41 -0.61 14.16 -22.67
N PRO A 42 -0.91 13.97 -23.96
CA PRO A 42 -2.21 13.47 -24.37
C PRO A 42 -2.47 12.18 -23.59
N ALA A 43 -3.70 12.03 -23.07
CA ALA A 43 -4.09 10.88 -22.28
C ALA A 43 -3.56 9.61 -22.95
N ARG A 44 -2.66 8.89 -22.26
CA ARG A 44 -1.99 7.68 -22.77
C ARG A 44 -3.00 6.86 -23.55
N GLU A 45 -2.68 6.54 -24.81
CA GLU A 45 -3.55 5.79 -25.69
C GLU A 45 -4.12 4.60 -24.93
N LEU A 46 -5.43 4.67 -24.77
CA LEU A 46 -6.17 3.79 -23.90
C LEU A 46 -6.21 2.43 -24.59
N LEU A 47 -5.60 1.41 -23.97
CA LEU A 47 -5.66 0.04 -24.47
C LEU A 47 -7.10 -0.30 -24.91
N PRO A 48 -7.27 -1.06 -26.00
CA PRO A 48 -8.60 -1.48 -26.45
C PRO A 48 -9.39 -2.08 -25.27
N PRO A 49 -10.72 -1.84 -25.18
CA PRO A 49 -11.51 -2.15 -23.98
C PRO A 49 -11.36 -3.58 -23.46
N ALA A 50 -11.10 -4.53 -24.36
CA ALA A 50 -10.92 -5.95 -24.05
C ALA A 50 -9.67 -6.27 -23.20
N ASP A 51 -8.64 -5.42 -23.21
CA ASP A 51 -7.37 -5.64 -22.50
C ASP A 51 -7.19 -4.72 -21.28
N ARG A 52 -8.22 -3.97 -20.89
CA ARG A 52 -8.16 -3.08 -19.75
C ARG A 52 -8.44 -3.83 -18.45
N LEU A 53 -7.37 -4.37 -17.90
CA LEU A 53 -7.36 -4.79 -16.50
C LEU A 53 -7.38 -3.56 -15.59
N ILE A 54 -8.45 -3.41 -14.80
CA ILE A 54 -8.56 -2.37 -13.77
C ILE A 54 -8.58 -3.05 -12.41
N VAL A 55 -7.69 -2.62 -11.51
CA VAL A 55 -7.67 -3.04 -10.11
C VAL A 55 -8.19 -1.91 -9.25
N GLY A 56 -9.32 -2.13 -8.58
CA GLY A 56 -9.86 -1.25 -7.55
C GLY A 56 -9.44 -1.73 -6.17
N VAL A 57 -8.93 -0.82 -5.34
CA VAL A 57 -8.61 -1.11 -3.93
C VAL A 57 -9.45 -0.21 -3.05
N ASP A 58 -10.27 -0.81 -2.20
CA ASP A 58 -10.92 -0.11 -1.10
C ASP A 58 -10.01 -0.18 0.13
N PHE A 59 -9.61 1.00 0.62
CA PHE A 59 -8.84 1.17 1.83
C PHE A 59 -9.76 1.71 2.93
N GLY A 60 -10.71 0.89 3.36
CA GLY A 60 -11.84 1.27 4.20
C GLY A 60 -11.55 1.19 5.70
N THR A 61 -11.98 2.20 6.45
CA THR A 61 -12.07 2.17 7.93
C THR A 61 -13.49 1.80 8.33
N THR A 62 -13.68 0.74 9.10
CA THR A 62 -14.98 0.42 9.69
C THR A 62 -15.14 1.11 11.04
N PHE A 63 -16.37 1.51 11.38
CA PHE A 63 -16.77 2.18 12.62
C PHE A 63 -16.40 1.42 13.92
N SER A 64 -15.85 0.21 13.82
CA SER A 64 -15.54 -0.71 14.93
C SER A 64 -14.04 -0.83 15.27
N GLY A 65 -13.17 0.08 14.78
CA GLY A 65 -11.74 0.05 15.14
C GLY A 65 -10.92 -1.08 14.50
N THR A 66 -11.50 -1.79 13.52
CA THR A 66 -10.76 -2.70 12.64
C THR A 66 -10.96 -2.25 11.20
N THR A 67 -9.88 -1.78 10.59
CA THR A 67 -9.83 -1.35 9.20
C THR A 67 -9.74 -2.59 8.31
N PHE A 68 -10.61 -2.74 7.30
CA PHE A 68 -10.56 -3.84 6.33
C PHE A 68 -10.34 -3.25 4.94
N SER A 69 -9.45 -3.88 4.18
CA SER A 69 -9.20 -3.56 2.79
C SER A 69 -9.78 -4.63 1.88
N CYS A 70 -10.26 -4.22 0.71
CA CYS A 70 -10.80 -5.09 -0.32
C CYS A 70 -10.11 -4.77 -1.64
N VAL A 71 -9.91 -5.79 -2.47
CA VAL A 71 -9.38 -5.61 -3.83
C VAL A 71 -10.33 -6.28 -4.82
N ALA A 72 -10.67 -5.54 -5.87
CA ALA A 72 -11.56 -5.96 -6.93
C ALA A 72 -10.86 -5.78 -8.28
N VAL A 73 -11.13 -6.70 -9.19
CA VAL A 73 -10.71 -6.60 -10.59
C VAL A 73 -11.95 -6.39 -11.44
N TYR A 74 -11.88 -5.40 -12.34
CA TYR A 74 -12.83 -5.22 -13.41
C TYR A 74 -12.22 -5.70 -14.72
N SER A 75 -12.83 -6.71 -15.32
CA SER A 75 -12.41 -7.34 -16.58
C SER A 75 -13.62 -7.94 -17.29
N ASN A 76 -13.65 -7.90 -18.62
CA ASN A 76 -14.74 -8.44 -19.44
C ASN A 76 -16.14 -7.95 -19.00
N ASP A 77 -16.26 -6.64 -18.73
CA ASP A 77 -17.47 -5.98 -18.22
C ASP A 77 -18.02 -6.52 -16.88
N LYS A 78 -17.21 -7.29 -16.14
CA LYS A 78 -17.56 -7.87 -14.84
C LYS A 78 -16.63 -7.38 -13.75
N CYS A 79 -17.19 -7.12 -12.57
CA CYS A 79 -16.43 -6.82 -11.36
C CYS A 79 -16.37 -8.06 -10.48
N ASP A 80 -15.16 -8.54 -10.17
CA ASP A 80 -14.91 -9.68 -9.30
C ASP A 80 -14.11 -9.22 -8.07
N ILE A 81 -14.63 -9.51 -6.88
CA ILE A 81 -13.92 -9.29 -5.61
C ILE A 81 -12.99 -10.48 -5.38
N ILE A 82 -11.70 -10.17 -5.24
CA ILE A 82 -10.66 -11.18 -5.13
C ILE A 82 -10.57 -11.66 -3.68
N ALA A 83 -10.51 -12.97 -3.50
CA ALA A 83 -10.23 -13.57 -2.20
C ALA A 83 -8.72 -13.55 -1.93
N ASN A 84 -8.32 -13.27 -0.69
CA ASN A 84 -6.94 -13.37 -0.26
C ASN A 84 -6.49 -14.84 -0.15
N ASP A 85 -5.24 -15.04 0.25
CA ASP A 85 -4.61 -16.35 0.43
C ASP A 85 -5.34 -17.27 1.45
N GLN A 86 -6.17 -16.71 2.33
CA GLN A 86 -7.02 -17.44 3.28
C GLN A 86 -8.44 -17.69 2.77
N GLY A 87 -8.78 -17.23 1.55
CA GLY A 87 -10.12 -17.32 0.99
C GLY A 87 -11.08 -16.21 1.42
N ASN A 88 -10.61 -15.20 2.17
CA ASN A 88 -11.43 -14.07 2.61
C ASN A 88 -11.47 -12.99 1.52
N ARG A 89 -12.66 -12.42 1.26
CA ARG A 89 -12.84 -11.31 0.31
C ARG A 89 -12.47 -9.94 0.88
N THR A 90 -12.09 -9.89 2.16
CA THR A 90 -11.60 -8.69 2.83
C THR A 90 -10.36 -9.07 3.63
N THR A 91 -9.40 -8.16 3.69
CA THR A 91 -8.14 -8.35 4.41
C THR A 91 -8.02 -7.31 5.52
N PRO A 92 -7.76 -7.69 6.78
CA PRO A 92 -7.50 -6.73 7.85
C PRO A 92 -6.35 -5.78 7.48
N SER A 93 -6.49 -4.49 7.73
CA SER A 93 -5.46 -3.48 7.47
C SER A 93 -4.56 -3.35 8.68
N ILE A 94 -3.92 -4.47 9.01
CA ILE A 94 -3.11 -4.66 10.20
C ILE A 94 -1.73 -5.12 9.73
N VAL A 95 -0.69 -4.53 10.30
CA VAL A 95 0.70 -4.85 10.01
C VAL A 95 1.38 -5.18 11.32
N ALA A 96 2.00 -6.34 11.40
CA ALA A 96 2.73 -6.75 12.58
C ALA A 96 4.20 -7.03 12.27
N PHE A 97 5.06 -6.70 13.21
CA PHE A 97 6.51 -6.79 13.09
C PHE A 97 7.04 -7.81 14.09
N ASN A 98 7.85 -8.73 13.57
CA ASN A 98 8.42 -9.84 14.30
C ASN A 98 9.95 -9.82 14.13
N ASP A 99 10.65 -10.72 14.81
CA ASP A 99 12.11 -10.83 14.67
C ASP A 99 12.56 -11.40 13.31
N THR A 100 11.67 -12.11 12.63
CA THR A 100 11.95 -12.80 11.37
C THR A 100 11.40 -12.04 10.17
N GLU A 101 10.12 -11.70 10.24
CA GLU A 101 9.36 -11.18 9.11
C GLU A 101 8.28 -10.17 9.53
N ARG A 102 7.72 -9.52 8.51
CA ARG A 102 6.60 -8.59 8.67
C ARG A 102 5.34 -9.29 8.18
N LEU A 103 4.37 -9.42 9.05
CA LEU A 103 3.07 -10.01 8.73
C LEU A 103 2.05 -8.91 8.39
N ILE A 104 1.17 -9.18 7.44
CA ILE A 104 0.14 -8.23 6.99
C ILE A 104 -1.18 -8.99 6.85
N GLY A 105 -2.30 -8.37 7.23
CA GLY A 105 -3.61 -8.98 7.04
C GLY A 105 -3.99 -9.96 8.13
N ASP A 106 -4.58 -11.09 7.73
CA ASP A 106 -5.06 -12.13 8.64
C ASP A 106 -3.92 -12.70 9.50
N ALA A 107 -2.72 -12.86 8.93
CA ALA A 107 -1.54 -13.30 9.67
C ALA A 107 -1.18 -12.35 10.82
N ALA A 108 -1.22 -11.03 10.58
CA ALA A 108 -0.96 -10.03 11.60
C ALA A 108 -2.06 -10.02 12.69
N LYS A 109 -3.33 -10.17 12.28
CA LYS A 109 -4.48 -10.24 13.18
C LYS A 109 -4.38 -11.44 14.13
N ASN A 110 -3.99 -12.61 13.63
CA ASN A 110 -3.92 -13.84 14.40
C ASN A 110 -2.92 -13.77 15.55
N GLN A 111 -1.81 -13.05 15.37
CA GLN A 111 -0.78 -12.91 16.41
C GLN A 111 -0.95 -11.66 17.29
N MET A 112 -1.95 -10.81 17.03
CA MET A 112 -2.13 -9.55 17.75
C MET A 112 -2.21 -9.75 19.28
N ALA A 113 -2.82 -10.86 19.73
CA ALA A 113 -2.92 -11.18 21.15
C ALA A 113 -1.56 -11.54 21.79
N MET A 114 -0.63 -12.08 21.01
CA MET A 114 0.70 -12.49 21.49
C MET A 114 1.73 -11.37 21.34
N ASN A 115 1.58 -10.51 20.34
CA ASN A 115 2.48 -9.40 20.05
C ASN A 115 1.71 -8.08 19.84
N PRO A 116 1.02 -7.56 20.88
CA PRO A 116 0.17 -6.37 20.74
C PRO A 116 0.99 -5.08 20.54
N HIS A 117 2.19 -5.00 21.10
CA HIS A 117 3.02 -3.79 21.05
C HIS A 117 3.69 -3.55 19.69
N HIS A 118 3.89 -4.60 18.89
CA HIS A 118 4.47 -4.51 17.55
C HIS A 118 3.46 -4.87 16.46
N THR A 119 2.16 -4.89 16.80
CA THR A 119 1.06 -5.02 15.85
C THR A 119 0.36 -3.67 15.69
N VAL A 120 0.50 -3.09 14.51
CA VAL A 120 -0.03 -1.77 14.14
C VAL A 120 -1.37 -1.95 13.43
N PHE A 121 -2.38 -1.24 13.91
CA PHE A 121 -3.71 -1.14 13.33
C PHE A 121 -4.15 0.32 13.29
N ASP A 122 -5.21 0.61 12.53
CA ASP A 122 -5.80 1.95 12.42
C ASP A 122 -4.83 3.08 12.03
N ALA A 123 -3.75 2.75 11.30
CA ALA A 123 -2.78 3.74 10.80
C ALA A 123 -3.43 4.88 10.01
N LYS A 124 -4.57 4.63 9.34
CA LYS A 124 -5.35 5.65 8.61
C LYS A 124 -5.81 6.80 9.49
N ARG A 125 -6.06 6.58 10.79
CA ARG A 125 -6.42 7.64 11.74
C ARG A 125 -5.31 8.66 11.96
N LEU A 126 -4.06 8.26 11.71
CA LEU A 126 -2.87 9.09 11.90
C LEU A 126 -2.42 9.80 10.61
N ILE A 127 -2.87 9.36 9.43
CA ILE A 127 -2.45 9.91 8.14
C ILE A 127 -2.87 11.38 8.03
N GLY A 128 -1.93 12.24 7.62
CA GLY A 128 -2.19 13.65 7.36
C GLY A 128 -2.44 14.50 8.60
N ARG A 129 -2.33 13.94 9.80
CA ARG A 129 -2.54 14.63 11.08
C ARG A 129 -1.23 15.05 11.72
N LYS A 130 -1.31 15.99 12.66
CA LYS A 130 -0.17 16.38 13.50
C LYS A 130 -0.20 15.59 14.80
N PHE A 131 0.98 15.36 15.37
CA PHE A 131 1.10 14.60 16.61
C PHE A 131 0.29 15.24 17.75
N GLN A 132 0.24 16.57 17.80
CA GLN A 132 -0.43 17.34 18.85
C GLN A 132 -1.94 17.48 18.67
N ASP A 133 -2.52 16.95 17.58
CA ASP A 133 -3.97 17.03 17.37
C ASP A 133 -4.72 16.26 18.47
N SER A 134 -5.79 16.85 19.00
CA SER A 134 -6.55 16.28 20.12
C SER A 134 -7.10 14.88 19.81
N GLU A 135 -7.51 14.65 18.57
CA GLU A 135 -7.98 13.34 18.11
C GLU A 135 -6.85 12.30 18.09
N VAL A 136 -5.63 12.67 17.66
CA VAL A 136 -4.46 11.78 17.69
C VAL A 136 -4.10 11.42 19.14
N GLN A 137 -4.10 12.41 20.04
CA GLN A 137 -3.83 12.21 21.45
C GLN A 137 -4.90 11.35 22.15
N ALA A 138 -6.16 11.42 21.70
CA ALA A 138 -7.22 10.54 22.17
C ALA A 138 -7.05 9.11 21.66
N ASP A 139 -6.81 8.94 20.35
CA ASP A 139 -6.60 7.63 19.72
C ASP A 139 -5.38 6.89 20.30
N MET A 140 -4.29 7.61 20.59
CA MET A 140 -3.07 7.06 21.20
C MET A 140 -3.32 6.35 22.55
N LYS A 141 -4.37 6.72 23.30
CA LYS A 141 -4.72 6.05 24.56
C LYS A 141 -5.33 4.67 24.36
N HIS A 142 -5.81 4.39 23.14
CA HIS A 142 -6.44 3.12 22.78
C HIS A 142 -5.50 2.21 21.98
N PHE A 143 -4.36 2.73 21.52
CA PHE A 143 -3.37 1.94 20.81
C PHE A 143 -2.48 1.14 21.76
N SER A 144 -2.22 -0.11 21.39
CA SER A 144 -1.26 -0.97 22.09
C SER A 144 0.19 -0.72 21.68
N PHE A 145 0.41 -0.05 20.55
CA PHE A 145 1.73 0.29 20.01
C PHE A 145 2.13 1.74 20.34
N LYS A 146 3.44 2.02 20.27
CA LYS A 146 4.00 3.33 20.61
C LYS A 146 3.95 4.27 19.41
N VAL A 147 3.49 5.50 19.64
CA VAL A 147 3.54 6.60 18.67
C VAL A 147 4.38 7.73 19.26
N VAL A 148 5.36 8.21 18.48
CA VAL A 148 6.29 9.28 18.84
C VAL A 148 6.14 10.47 17.90
N GLU A 149 6.51 11.65 18.38
CA GLU A 149 6.53 12.85 17.56
C GLU A 149 7.86 12.94 16.79
N LYS A 150 7.78 13.14 15.47
CA LYS A 150 8.94 13.46 14.64
C LYS A 150 8.59 14.57 13.69
N ALA A 151 9.28 15.71 13.81
CA ALA A 151 9.05 16.89 12.98
C ALA A 151 7.55 17.26 12.89
N THR A 152 6.86 17.31 14.04
CA THR A 152 5.41 17.60 14.21
C THR A 152 4.43 16.52 13.73
N LYS A 153 4.92 15.43 13.13
CA LYS A 153 4.08 14.33 12.63
C LYS A 153 4.11 13.13 13.59
N PRO A 154 3.00 12.37 13.69
CA PRO A 154 3.00 11.12 14.42
C PRO A 154 3.77 10.06 13.63
N VAL A 155 4.66 9.34 14.32
CA VAL A 155 5.45 8.24 13.77
C VAL A 155 5.31 7.04 14.70
N ILE A 156 5.12 5.86 14.12
CA ILE A 156 4.88 4.63 14.85
C ILE A 156 6.22 3.95 15.10
N GLU A 157 6.50 3.61 16.35
CA GLU A 157 7.74 2.98 16.78
C GLU A 157 7.47 1.51 17.13
N VAL A 158 8.18 0.60 16.47
CA VAL A 158 8.04 -0.85 16.62
C VAL A 158 9.41 -1.52 16.66
N GLU A 159 9.48 -2.71 17.25
CA GLU A 159 10.67 -3.55 17.16
C GLU A 159 10.54 -4.47 15.94
N PHE A 160 11.58 -4.51 15.11
CA PHE A 160 11.63 -5.37 13.94
C PHE A 160 13.05 -5.93 13.78
N LYS A 161 13.19 -7.26 13.86
CA LYS A 161 14.48 -7.96 13.82
C LYS A 161 15.44 -7.52 14.93
N GLY A 162 14.94 -7.32 16.15
CA GLY A 162 15.72 -6.84 17.29
C GLY A 162 16.19 -5.38 17.20
N GLU A 163 15.71 -4.62 16.21
CA GLU A 163 16.00 -3.20 16.05
C GLU A 163 14.74 -2.36 16.22
N THR A 164 14.82 -1.25 16.96
CA THR A 164 13.75 -0.26 17.00
C THR A 164 13.68 0.48 15.67
N LYS A 165 12.54 0.37 14.98
CA LYS A 165 12.26 1.05 13.71
C LYS A 165 11.07 1.98 13.86
N GLN A 166 11.16 3.06 13.11
CA GLN A 166 10.15 4.10 13.07
C GLN A 166 9.53 4.15 11.68
N PHE A 167 8.21 4.04 11.62
CA PHE A 167 7.43 4.07 10.38
C PHE A 167 6.40 5.18 10.44
N THR A 168 6.27 5.90 9.33
CA THR A 168 5.18 6.84 9.13
C THR A 168 3.86 6.10 8.89
N PRO A 169 2.70 6.69 9.24
CA PRO A 169 1.39 6.10 8.95
C PRO A 169 1.20 5.77 7.46
N GLU A 170 1.80 6.58 6.57
CA GLU A 170 1.78 6.39 5.13
C GLU A 170 2.56 5.13 4.72
N GLU A 171 3.72 4.86 5.33
CA GLU A 171 4.49 3.64 5.08
C GLU A 171 3.74 2.39 5.53
N ILE A 172 3.10 2.41 6.70
CA ILE A 172 2.26 1.30 7.17
C ILE A 172 1.12 1.03 6.18
N SER A 173 0.48 2.10 5.70
CA SER A 173 -0.59 1.99 4.71
C SER A 173 -0.09 1.46 3.37
N ALA A 174 1.11 1.88 2.94
CA ALA A 174 1.74 1.36 1.73
C ALA A 174 2.03 -0.15 1.84
N MET A 175 2.41 -0.66 3.02
CA MET A 175 2.58 -2.10 3.22
C MET A 175 1.28 -2.88 3.00
N VAL A 176 0.14 -2.36 3.51
CA VAL A 176 -1.18 -2.97 3.27
C VAL A 176 -1.53 -2.94 1.78
N LEU A 177 -1.30 -1.81 1.11
CA LEU A 177 -1.55 -1.68 -0.34
C LEU A 177 -0.69 -2.62 -1.17
N VAL A 178 0.56 -2.87 -0.76
CA VAL A 178 1.43 -3.88 -1.41
C VAL A 178 0.82 -5.27 -1.30
N LYS A 179 0.28 -5.65 -0.13
CA LYS A 179 -0.42 -6.94 0.03
C LYS A 179 -1.67 -7.03 -0.86
N MET A 180 -2.40 -5.92 -1.05
CA MET A 180 -3.56 -5.88 -1.95
C MET A 180 -3.13 -6.06 -3.41
N ARG A 181 -2.01 -5.44 -3.80
CA ARG A 181 -1.40 -5.65 -5.12
C ARG A 181 -1.01 -7.10 -5.33
N GLU A 182 -0.29 -7.71 -4.37
CA GLU A 182 0.12 -9.12 -4.44
C GLU A 182 -1.08 -10.06 -4.56
N THR A 183 -2.17 -9.75 -3.84
CA THR A 183 -3.42 -10.51 -3.92
C THR A 183 -4.05 -10.41 -5.31
N ALA A 184 -4.05 -9.23 -5.93
CA ALA A 184 -4.50 -9.07 -7.31
C ALA A 184 -3.57 -9.76 -8.31
N GLU A 185 -2.26 -9.64 -8.14
CA GLU A 185 -1.24 -10.28 -8.99
C GLU A 185 -1.32 -11.82 -8.94
N ALA A 186 -1.72 -12.40 -7.80
CA ALA A 186 -1.90 -13.85 -7.68
C ALA A 186 -3.20 -14.37 -8.33
N TYR A 187 -4.20 -13.50 -8.52
CA TYR A 187 -5.48 -13.84 -9.14
C TYR A 187 -5.44 -13.81 -10.68
N LEU A 188 -4.55 -12.97 -11.25
CA LEU A 188 -4.42 -12.69 -12.68
C LEU A 188 -3.42 -13.60 -13.37
#